data_AF-A0A667HXN1-F1
#
_entry.id   AF-A0A667HXN1-F1
#
_cell.length_a   1.000
_cell.length_b   1.000
_cell.length_c   1.000
_cell.angle_alpha   90.00
_cell.angle_beta   90.00
_cell.angle_gamma   90.00
#
_symmetry.space_group_name_H-M   'P 1'
#
loop_
_entity.id
_entity.type
_entity.pdbx_description
1 polymer ?
#
loop_
_entity_poly.entity_id
_entity_poly.type
_entity_poly.pdbx_seq_one_letter_code
_entity_poly.pdbx_strand_id
1 'polypeptide(L)'
;MSGSCGGTRMAFYVLENNLEAVARHMLIFSLALEEPEKMGLQERSETFLEVWGNALLRPQVAAFVRAQADRLARLVPEPHRLAEQLPWLSLSALKFRERDALEAVFRFWAGGEKGPEVFPMSRLWDSRLRHYLGSRYDARRGVSDWDLHMKLHDRGARVIHTREFRRWRDTGVAFELRDSSAYHVPNRTLASGRLLSHHGERVAARGYWGDVATGPFVAFGIEADDESLLRTSNGQPVKTASEITQHNVTELFREVAAWGRPTANHGTPEQVHGEGPGTAPSPEFTVHFLPLGSAQTLHHKSCYEGRFQLLYVACGMVHLLSPDLGACVAPGGHLIVELARYLVDLRQEQLQGFSARVGELARAAGFTPQNQDRPSETFARFYKSGDSACLRSHAAVQSTTPPPGALVPPSVQPATPPPDALVPPLEARNPPPEGLTQPSEGKTPPSERLKLPSESRASLSEVQAPSGFLCAVACESLGHTWILK
;
A
#
# COMPACT_ATOMS: atom_id res chain seq x y z
N MET A 1 -7.66 31.01 37.38
CA MET A 1 -7.61 29.60 36.91
C MET A 1 -7.89 29.60 35.42
N SER A 2 -6.84 29.62 34.58
CA SER A 2 -6.96 29.43 33.14
C SER A 2 -7.07 27.95 32.84
N GLY A 3 -8.13 27.53 32.14
CA GLY A 3 -8.25 26.16 31.65
C GLY A 3 -7.27 25.95 30.50
N SER A 4 -6.28 25.07 30.68
CA SER A 4 -5.46 24.62 29.56
C SER A 4 -6.32 23.74 28.65
N CYS A 5 -6.55 24.19 27.42
CA CYS A 5 -7.12 23.35 26.37
C CYS A 5 -6.05 22.35 25.92
N GLY A 6 -5.94 21.22 26.63
CA GLY A 6 -5.02 20.16 26.26
C GLY A 6 -5.34 19.63 24.86
N GLY A 7 -4.38 19.76 23.94
CA GLY A 7 -4.52 19.31 22.55
C GLY A 7 -4.89 17.83 22.46
N THR A 8 -5.94 17.52 21.71
CA THR A 8 -6.48 16.17 21.62
C THR A 8 -5.58 15.28 20.76
N ARG A 9 -4.60 14.63 21.39
CA ARG A 9 -3.60 13.78 20.72
C ARG A 9 -4.25 12.75 19.80
N MET A 10 -3.91 12.78 18.51
CA MET A 10 -4.51 11.90 17.50
C MET A 10 -4.08 10.44 17.67
N ALA A 11 -4.98 9.50 17.42
CA ALA A 11 -4.70 8.06 17.56
C ALA A 11 -5.02 7.33 16.25
N PHE A 12 -3.97 7.01 15.49
CA PHE A 12 -4.04 6.11 14.35
C PHE A 12 -3.90 4.67 14.83
N TYR A 13 -4.70 3.75 14.30
CA TYR A 13 -4.47 2.32 14.46
C TYR A 13 -4.30 1.71 13.06
N VAL A 14 -3.34 0.81 12.93
CA VAL A 14 -2.93 0.24 11.64
C VAL A 14 -3.05 -1.28 11.72
N LEU A 15 -3.70 -1.86 10.72
CA LEU A 15 -3.78 -3.30 10.53
C LEU A 15 -3.18 -3.68 9.18
N GLU A 16 -2.07 -4.42 9.23
CA GLU A 16 -1.38 -4.98 8.08
C GLU A 16 -1.70 -6.49 7.98
N ASN A 17 -1.37 -7.09 6.83
CA ASN A 17 -1.48 -8.53 6.62
C ASN A 17 -0.21 -9.32 7.05
N ASN A 18 0.96 -8.66 7.11
CA ASN A 18 2.26 -9.26 7.44
C ASN A 18 3.11 -8.34 8.34
N LEU A 19 4.20 -8.88 8.92
CA LEU A 19 5.06 -8.13 9.87
C LEU A 19 6.18 -7.36 9.17
N GLU A 20 6.61 -7.78 7.99
CA GLU A 20 7.58 -7.05 7.18
C GLU A 20 7.05 -5.66 6.78
N ALA A 21 5.75 -5.56 6.47
CA ALA A 21 5.05 -4.29 6.25
C ALA A 21 4.99 -3.43 7.53
N VAL A 22 4.59 -3.99 8.68
CA VAL A 22 4.64 -3.27 9.98
C VAL A 22 6.05 -2.72 10.27
N ALA A 23 7.09 -3.53 10.06
CA ALA A 23 8.47 -3.12 10.23
C ALA A 23 8.88 -2.01 9.22
N ARG A 24 8.35 -2.07 7.99
CA ARG A 24 8.61 -1.09 6.92
C ARG A 24 7.97 0.25 7.23
N HIS A 25 6.76 0.27 7.80
CA HIS A 25 6.15 1.51 8.30
C HIS A 25 6.91 2.08 9.49
N MET A 26 7.31 1.25 10.46
CA MET A 26 8.14 1.70 11.59
C MET A 26 9.44 2.37 11.11
N LEU A 27 10.11 1.80 10.11
CA LEU A 27 11.29 2.38 9.48
C LEU A 27 10.96 3.70 8.74
N ILE A 28 9.91 3.73 7.93
CA ILE A 28 9.48 4.93 7.19
C ILE A 28 9.12 6.08 8.12
N PHE A 29 8.39 5.82 9.21
CA PHE A 29 8.10 6.85 10.21
C PHE A 29 9.36 7.29 10.97
N SER A 30 10.30 6.39 11.28
CA SER A 30 11.59 6.77 11.88
C SER A 30 12.43 7.68 10.99
N LEU A 31 12.30 7.58 9.66
CA LEU A 31 12.92 8.46 8.68
C LEU A 31 12.16 9.81 8.55
N ALA A 32 10.83 9.75 8.40
CA ALA A 32 10.00 10.95 8.26
C ALA A 32 10.09 11.87 9.49
N LEU A 33 10.16 11.28 10.69
CA LEU A 33 10.21 11.94 11.99
C LEU A 33 11.63 12.13 12.55
N GLU A 34 12.68 11.92 11.75
CA GLU A 34 14.06 12.14 12.19
C GLU A 34 14.32 13.63 12.49
N GLU A 35 15.28 13.94 13.37
CA GLU A 35 15.61 15.34 13.70
C GLU A 35 16.21 16.05 12.46
N PRO A 36 15.70 17.25 12.06
CA PRO A 36 16.26 18.04 10.96
C PRO A 36 17.78 18.31 11.07
N GLU A 37 18.27 18.37 12.30
CA GLU A 37 19.67 18.57 12.68
C GLU A 37 20.55 17.35 12.39
N LYS A 38 19.96 16.14 12.27
CA LYS A 38 20.66 14.90 11.89
C LYS A 38 20.54 14.56 10.41
N MET A 39 19.38 14.85 9.80
CA MET A 39 19.12 14.58 8.39
C MET A 39 18.27 15.68 7.77
N GLY A 40 18.91 16.46 6.88
CA GLY A 40 18.28 17.56 6.17
C GLY A 40 17.15 17.09 5.23
N LEU A 41 16.20 17.98 4.95
CA LEU A 41 14.95 17.66 4.25
C LEU A 41 15.17 16.96 2.88
N GLN A 42 16.16 17.41 2.09
CA GLN A 42 16.48 16.76 0.81
C GLN A 42 17.08 15.35 0.99
N GLU A 43 18.03 15.17 1.91
CA GLU A 43 18.60 13.84 2.17
C GLU A 43 17.51 12.86 2.64
N ARG A 44 16.57 13.36 3.45
CA ARG A 44 15.41 12.61 3.93
C ARG A 44 14.50 12.18 2.79
N SER A 45 14.13 13.07 1.86
CA SER A 45 13.29 12.71 0.72
C SER A 45 14.01 11.78 -0.26
N GLU A 46 15.28 12.02 -0.58
CA GLU A 46 16.09 11.08 -1.38
C GLU A 46 16.18 9.68 -0.74
N THR A 47 16.43 9.62 0.58
CA THR A 47 16.50 8.37 1.35
C THR A 47 15.15 7.65 1.35
N PHE A 48 14.04 8.38 1.45
CA PHE A 48 12.70 7.80 1.35
C PHE A 48 12.47 7.21 -0.04
N LEU A 49 12.73 7.97 -1.13
CA LEU A 49 12.56 7.49 -2.51
C LEU A 49 13.29 6.16 -2.74
N GLU A 50 14.53 6.02 -2.25
CA GLU A 50 15.29 4.77 -2.36
C GLU A 50 14.71 3.62 -1.53
N VAL A 51 14.43 3.83 -0.24
CA VAL A 51 13.85 2.78 0.62
C VAL A 51 12.47 2.35 0.14
N TRP A 52 11.70 3.32 -0.39
CA TRP A 52 10.36 3.17 -0.95
C TRP A 52 10.35 2.37 -2.25
N GLY A 53 11.06 2.84 -3.28
CA GLY A 53 10.88 2.37 -4.66
C GLY A 53 11.99 1.51 -5.25
N ASN A 54 13.17 1.41 -4.61
CA ASN A 54 14.33 0.78 -5.22
C ASN A 54 14.69 -0.58 -4.61
N ALA A 55 14.91 -1.57 -5.48
CA ALA A 55 15.47 -2.88 -5.16
C ALA A 55 16.94 -2.81 -4.69
N LEU A 56 17.69 -1.82 -5.18
CA LEU A 56 19.09 -1.58 -4.87
C LEU A 56 19.27 -0.14 -4.36
N LEU A 57 20.08 0.01 -3.31
CA LEU A 57 20.32 1.26 -2.59
C LEU A 57 21.76 1.76 -2.83
N ARG A 58 21.96 3.06 -2.65
CA ARG A 58 23.29 3.64 -2.37
C ARG A 58 23.85 3.08 -1.04
N PRO A 59 25.18 2.92 -0.89
CA PRO A 59 25.79 2.47 0.36
C PRO A 59 25.40 3.29 1.60
N GLN A 60 25.22 4.61 1.47
CA GLN A 60 24.78 5.53 2.53
C GLN A 60 23.36 5.20 3.02
N VAL A 61 22.39 5.08 2.10
CA VAL A 61 21.01 4.72 2.44
C VAL A 61 20.95 3.31 3.03
N ALA A 62 21.73 2.36 2.51
CA ALA A 62 21.85 1.03 3.10
C ALA A 62 22.50 1.04 4.51
N ALA A 63 23.37 1.99 4.82
CA ALA A 63 23.93 2.17 6.16
C ALA A 63 22.87 2.76 7.13
N PHE A 64 22.11 3.77 6.69
CA PHE A 64 20.97 4.31 7.45
C PHE A 64 19.93 3.23 7.78
N VAL A 65 19.51 2.43 6.79
CA VAL A 65 18.58 1.30 6.98
C VAL A 65 19.10 0.32 8.02
N ARG A 66 20.40 -0.03 7.99
CA ARG A 66 20.99 -0.93 8.99
C ARG A 66 20.97 -0.31 10.39
N ALA A 67 21.34 0.96 10.52
CA ALA A 67 21.41 1.66 11.80
C ALA A 67 20.02 1.80 12.46
N GLN A 68 18.99 2.20 11.70
CA GLN A 68 17.62 2.28 12.24
C GLN A 68 17.04 0.90 12.52
N ALA A 69 17.30 -0.12 11.68
CA ALA A 69 16.86 -1.48 11.98
C ALA A 69 17.54 -2.05 13.24
N ASP A 70 18.84 -1.82 13.41
CA ASP A 70 19.60 -2.21 14.61
C ASP A 70 19.10 -1.49 15.88
N ARG A 71 18.70 -0.21 15.78
CA ARG A 71 18.01 0.53 16.84
C ARG A 71 16.64 -0.08 17.15
N LEU A 72 15.80 -0.33 16.14
CA LEU A 72 14.44 -0.84 16.30
C LEU A 72 14.44 -2.27 16.87
N ALA A 73 15.38 -3.12 16.46
CA ALA A 73 15.58 -4.45 17.05
C ALA A 73 15.81 -4.38 18.57
N ARG A 74 16.58 -3.40 19.08
CA ARG A 74 16.78 -3.21 20.52
C ARG A 74 15.59 -2.59 21.27
N LEU A 75 14.61 -2.01 20.57
CA LEU A 75 13.47 -1.33 21.19
C LEU A 75 12.20 -2.20 21.20
N VAL A 76 11.96 -3.03 20.18
CA VAL A 76 10.75 -3.88 20.09
C VAL A 76 10.54 -4.81 21.31
N PRO A 77 11.57 -5.42 21.92
CA PRO A 77 11.44 -6.21 23.15
C PRO A 77 11.23 -5.39 24.43
N GLU A 78 11.40 -4.07 24.38
CA GLU A 78 11.57 -3.18 25.54
C GLU A 78 10.48 -2.07 25.57
N PRO A 79 9.21 -2.38 25.90
CA PRO A 79 8.08 -1.46 25.69
C PRO A 79 8.22 -0.08 26.35
N HIS A 80 8.83 -0.02 27.54
CA HIS A 80 9.06 1.24 28.25
C HIS A 80 10.06 2.13 27.49
N ARG A 81 11.22 1.57 27.13
CA ARG A 81 12.29 2.27 26.38
C ARG A 81 11.85 2.65 24.96
N LEU A 82 10.98 1.84 24.35
CA LEU A 82 10.33 2.16 23.07
C LEU A 82 9.40 3.36 23.23
N ALA A 83 8.55 3.40 24.25
CA ALA A 83 7.64 4.53 24.50
C ALA A 83 8.40 5.82 24.86
N GLU A 84 9.53 5.72 25.56
CA GLU A 84 10.44 6.85 25.86
C GLU A 84 11.11 7.40 24.58
N GLN A 85 11.66 6.53 23.71
CA GLN A 85 12.43 6.96 22.54
C GLN A 85 11.63 7.20 21.26
N LEU A 86 10.43 6.61 21.17
CA LEU A 86 9.53 6.69 20.02
C LEU A 86 8.10 6.90 20.55
N PRO A 87 7.79 8.06 21.18
CA PRO A 87 6.50 8.30 21.83
C PRO A 87 5.30 8.30 20.85
N TRP A 88 5.56 8.37 19.54
CA TRP A 88 4.57 8.20 18.48
C TRP A 88 4.21 6.73 18.21
N LEU A 89 4.96 5.76 18.71
CA LEU A 89 4.82 4.34 18.38
C LEU A 89 4.21 3.54 19.54
N SER A 90 3.24 2.69 19.23
CA SER A 90 2.61 1.81 20.22
C SER A 90 2.46 0.39 19.67
N LEU A 91 3.22 -0.55 20.26
CA LEU A 91 3.15 -1.98 19.97
C LEU A 91 2.38 -2.78 21.03
N SER A 92 1.68 -2.09 21.95
CA SER A 92 1.06 -2.70 23.14
C SER A 92 -0.07 -3.68 22.83
N ALA A 93 -0.71 -3.54 21.66
CA ALA A 93 -1.73 -4.49 21.22
C ALA A 93 -1.13 -5.80 20.66
N LEU A 94 0.13 -5.80 20.21
CA LEU A 94 0.78 -6.95 19.56
C LEU A 94 1.14 -8.05 20.57
N LYS A 95 0.87 -9.29 20.18
CA LYS A 95 1.24 -10.51 20.91
C LYS A 95 2.77 -10.58 21.02
N PHE A 96 3.29 -11.22 22.06
CA PHE A 96 4.75 -11.38 22.24
C PHE A 96 5.41 -11.98 20.99
N ARG A 97 4.89 -13.10 20.46
CA ARG A 97 5.36 -13.72 19.20
C ARG A 97 5.37 -12.79 17.98
N GLU A 98 4.49 -11.79 17.91
CA GLU A 98 4.49 -10.80 16.82
C GLU A 98 5.63 -9.79 17.00
N ARG A 99 5.93 -9.40 18.24
CA ARG A 99 7.10 -8.57 18.58
C ARG A 99 8.42 -9.33 18.40
N ASP A 100 8.50 -10.60 18.80
CA ASP A 100 9.67 -11.46 18.58
C ASP A 100 10.00 -11.61 17.08
N ALA A 101 8.96 -11.75 16.25
CA ALA A 101 9.10 -11.85 14.80
C ALA A 101 9.45 -10.50 14.13
N LEU A 102 8.90 -9.38 14.61
CA LEU A 102 9.36 -8.03 14.20
C LEU A 102 10.85 -7.83 14.52
N GLU A 103 11.28 -8.24 15.72
CA GLU A 103 12.69 -8.17 16.11
C GLU A 103 13.58 -8.98 15.16
N ALA A 104 13.13 -10.17 14.74
CA ALA A 104 13.84 -11.00 13.75
C ALA A 104 13.94 -10.34 12.37
N VAL A 105 12.87 -9.66 11.90
CA VAL A 105 12.89 -8.87 10.66
C VAL A 105 13.93 -7.75 10.75
N PHE A 106 13.93 -6.99 11.84
CA PHE A 106 14.90 -5.91 12.06
C PHE A 106 16.35 -6.41 12.17
N ARG A 107 16.61 -7.53 12.87
CA ARG A 107 17.95 -8.17 12.92
C ARG A 107 18.45 -8.57 11.52
N PHE A 108 17.57 -9.10 10.67
CA PHE A 108 17.92 -9.44 9.29
C PHE A 108 18.23 -8.19 8.46
N TRP A 109 17.48 -7.09 8.61
CA TRP A 109 17.76 -5.81 7.93
C TRP A 109 19.06 -5.16 8.40
N ALA A 110 19.35 -5.19 9.71
CA ALA A 110 20.57 -4.68 10.33
C ALA A 110 21.85 -5.36 9.81
N GLY A 111 21.75 -6.63 9.39
CA GLY A 111 22.89 -7.42 8.90
C GLY A 111 23.32 -8.56 9.82
N GLY A 112 22.53 -8.92 10.85
CA GLY A 112 22.85 -10.01 11.77
C GLY A 112 22.98 -11.37 11.10
N GLU A 113 22.22 -11.61 10.03
CA GLU A 113 22.48 -12.71 9.09
C GLU A 113 23.61 -12.31 8.12
N LYS A 114 24.75 -13.00 8.25
CA LYS A 114 26.06 -12.59 7.70
C LYS A 114 26.11 -12.58 6.17
N GLY A 115 26.57 -11.46 5.61
CA GLY A 115 27.01 -11.34 4.22
C GLY A 115 25.96 -10.78 3.25
N PRO A 116 26.37 -10.21 2.10
CA PRO A 116 25.46 -9.68 1.09
C PRO A 116 24.66 -10.79 0.38
N GLU A 117 25.19 -12.01 0.33
CA GLU A 117 24.62 -13.15 -0.40
C GLU A 117 23.29 -13.68 0.17
N VAL A 118 22.98 -13.38 1.44
CA VAL A 118 21.73 -13.81 2.11
C VAL A 118 20.48 -13.23 1.45
N PHE A 119 20.61 -12.10 0.73
CA PHE A 119 19.50 -11.49 -0.01
C PHE A 119 19.98 -10.98 -1.38
N PRO A 120 20.11 -11.88 -2.38
CA PRO A 120 20.66 -11.56 -3.69
C PRO A 120 19.59 -10.89 -4.57
N MET A 121 19.18 -9.69 -4.19
CA MET A 121 17.96 -9.02 -4.68
C MET A 121 17.86 -8.98 -6.21
N SER A 122 18.94 -8.71 -6.94
CA SER A 122 18.92 -8.71 -8.41
C SER A 122 18.56 -10.08 -9.03
N ARG A 123 18.98 -11.19 -8.39
CA ARG A 123 18.58 -12.56 -8.81
C ARG A 123 17.14 -12.87 -8.43
N LEU A 124 16.67 -12.36 -7.30
CA LEU A 124 15.27 -12.49 -6.86
C LEU A 124 14.32 -11.71 -7.78
N TRP A 125 14.71 -10.49 -8.18
CA TRP A 125 13.99 -9.68 -9.18
C TRP A 125 13.93 -10.39 -10.55
N ASP A 126 15.05 -10.87 -11.07
CA ASP A 126 15.10 -11.60 -12.34
C ASP A 126 14.23 -12.88 -12.30
N SER A 127 14.28 -13.65 -11.20
CA SER A 127 13.42 -14.81 -10.98
C SER A 127 11.93 -14.43 -10.96
N ARG A 128 11.57 -13.35 -10.24
CA ARG A 128 10.21 -12.82 -10.15
C ARG A 128 9.70 -12.34 -11.52
N LEU A 129 10.54 -11.71 -12.33
CA LEU A 129 10.24 -11.32 -13.72
C LEU A 129 10.02 -12.53 -14.63
N ARG A 130 10.90 -13.54 -14.58
CA ARG A 130 10.77 -14.78 -15.38
C ARG A 130 9.45 -15.49 -15.08
N HIS A 131 9.11 -15.62 -13.80
CA HIS A 131 7.85 -16.22 -13.38
C HIS A 131 6.63 -15.38 -13.80
N TYR A 132 6.69 -14.05 -13.71
CA TYR A 132 5.61 -13.15 -14.12
C TYR A 132 5.37 -13.10 -15.64
N LEU A 133 6.44 -13.11 -16.44
CA LEU A 133 6.35 -12.97 -17.89
C LEU A 133 6.21 -14.31 -18.63
N GLY A 134 6.73 -15.39 -18.06
CA GLY A 134 6.80 -16.71 -18.70
C GLY A 134 7.57 -16.63 -20.02
N SER A 135 7.02 -17.22 -21.07
CA SER A 135 7.55 -17.17 -22.45
C SER A 135 7.75 -15.75 -23.00
N ARG A 136 7.14 -14.72 -22.40
CA ARG A 136 7.30 -13.32 -22.81
C ARG A 136 8.55 -12.64 -22.22
N TYR A 137 9.35 -13.33 -21.40
CA TYR A 137 10.50 -12.75 -20.70
C TYR A 137 11.57 -12.16 -21.65
N ASP A 138 11.84 -12.81 -22.77
CA ASP A 138 12.81 -12.29 -23.75
C ASP A 138 12.27 -11.07 -24.51
N ALA A 139 10.94 -10.97 -24.65
CA ALA A 139 10.23 -9.82 -25.20
C ALA A 139 9.89 -8.72 -24.17
N ARG A 140 10.37 -8.82 -22.92
CA ARG A 140 9.92 -8.00 -21.76
C ARG A 140 9.94 -6.49 -21.96
N ARG A 141 10.79 -5.97 -22.85
CA ARG A 141 10.83 -4.53 -23.18
C ARG A 141 9.56 -4.10 -23.91
N GLY A 142 9.15 -4.83 -24.94
CA GLY A 142 7.87 -4.62 -25.63
C GLY A 142 6.66 -4.85 -24.72
N VAL A 143 6.74 -5.82 -23.80
CA VAL A 143 5.69 -6.02 -22.78
C VAL A 143 5.59 -4.79 -21.85
N SER A 144 6.72 -4.26 -21.40
CA SER A 144 6.76 -3.07 -20.53
C SER A 144 6.32 -1.79 -21.25
N ASP A 145 6.63 -1.65 -22.54
CA ASP A 145 6.12 -0.56 -23.37
C ASP A 145 4.59 -0.64 -23.52
N TRP A 146 4.07 -1.83 -23.81
CA TRP A 146 2.64 -2.06 -23.95
C TRP A 146 1.89 -1.87 -22.62
N ASP A 147 2.45 -2.37 -21.52
CA ASP A 147 1.90 -2.18 -20.16
C ASP A 147 1.87 -0.68 -19.77
N LEU A 148 2.89 0.10 -20.15
CA LEU A 148 2.89 1.55 -19.88
C LEU A 148 1.83 2.28 -20.69
N HIS A 149 1.86 2.16 -22.02
CA HIS A 149 1.05 3.01 -22.90
C HIS A 149 -0.43 2.57 -22.91
N MET A 150 -0.72 1.27 -22.92
CA MET A 150 -2.08 0.72 -23.10
C MET A 150 -2.78 0.40 -21.77
N LYS A 151 -2.17 0.74 -20.63
CA LYS A 151 -2.79 0.59 -19.30
C LYS A 151 -2.53 1.77 -18.39
N LEU A 152 -1.27 2.12 -18.11
CA LEU A 152 -0.98 3.21 -17.17
C LEU A 152 -1.35 4.57 -17.78
N HIS A 153 -0.86 4.87 -18.98
CA HIS A 153 -1.16 6.13 -19.69
C HIS A 153 -2.64 6.28 -20.00
N ASP A 154 -3.30 5.23 -20.50
CA ASP A 154 -4.74 5.26 -20.81
C ASP A 154 -5.64 5.37 -19.58
N ARG A 155 -5.15 4.95 -18.39
CA ARG A 155 -5.82 5.20 -17.11
C ARG A 155 -5.45 6.53 -16.45
N GLY A 156 -4.65 7.38 -17.12
CA GLY A 156 -4.34 8.75 -16.70
C GLY A 156 -2.87 9.02 -16.35
N ALA A 157 -2.06 7.99 -16.08
CA ALA A 157 -0.68 8.13 -15.60
C ALA A 157 0.34 8.49 -16.71
N ARG A 158 -0.02 9.42 -17.60
CA ARG A 158 0.77 9.85 -18.78
C ARG A 158 2.08 10.57 -18.43
N VAL A 159 2.23 10.98 -17.17
CA VAL A 159 3.46 11.57 -16.60
C VAL A 159 4.60 10.55 -16.54
N ILE A 160 4.31 9.26 -16.32
CA ILE A 160 5.32 8.21 -16.18
C ILE A 160 6.03 8.01 -17.53
N HIS A 161 7.30 8.39 -17.59
CA HIS A 161 8.06 8.35 -18.83
C HIS A 161 8.62 6.95 -19.14
N THR A 162 8.66 6.58 -20.42
CA THR A 162 9.11 5.27 -20.90
C THR A 162 10.52 4.89 -20.43
N ARG A 163 11.41 5.87 -20.20
CA ARG A 163 12.76 5.60 -19.66
C ARG A 163 12.74 5.13 -18.20
N GLU A 164 12.02 5.82 -17.31
CA GLU A 164 11.96 5.47 -15.88
C GLU A 164 11.20 4.15 -15.66
N PHE A 165 10.07 3.94 -16.36
CA PHE A 165 9.31 2.70 -16.26
C PHE A 165 10.08 1.48 -16.78
N ARG A 166 10.72 1.57 -17.96
CA ARG A 166 11.59 0.48 -18.48
C ARG A 166 12.75 0.19 -17.54
N ARG A 167 13.38 1.22 -16.96
CA ARG A 167 14.53 1.08 -16.06
C ARG A 167 14.15 0.34 -14.79
N TRP A 168 13.03 0.74 -14.18
CA TRP A 168 12.44 0.03 -13.04
C TRP A 168 12.08 -1.42 -13.41
N ARG A 169 11.42 -1.66 -14.54
CA ARG A 169 11.07 -3.02 -14.99
C ARG A 169 12.28 -3.92 -15.19
N ASP A 170 13.34 -3.44 -15.85
CA ASP A 170 14.57 -4.22 -16.10
C ASP A 170 15.44 -4.44 -14.82
N THR A 171 15.28 -3.67 -13.73
CA THR A 171 16.24 -3.70 -12.59
C THR A 171 15.69 -3.60 -11.16
N GLY A 172 14.43 -3.20 -10.99
CA GLY A 172 13.81 -2.86 -9.72
C GLY A 172 14.23 -1.50 -9.14
N VAL A 173 15.02 -0.69 -9.84
CA VAL A 173 15.41 0.67 -9.42
C VAL A 173 14.51 1.69 -10.13
N ALA A 174 13.66 2.38 -9.38
CA ALA A 174 12.75 3.41 -9.90
C ALA A 174 13.39 4.81 -9.90
N PHE A 175 13.98 5.20 -8.78
CA PHE A 175 14.47 6.55 -8.53
C PHE A 175 16.00 6.58 -8.59
N GLU A 176 16.55 6.85 -9.77
CA GLU A 176 17.98 7.05 -10.00
C GLU A 176 18.39 8.51 -9.81
N LEU A 177 18.53 8.90 -8.54
CA LEU A 177 18.86 10.26 -8.10
C LEU A 177 20.36 10.59 -8.24
N ARG A 178 21.19 9.59 -8.57
CA ARG A 178 22.64 9.64 -8.83
C ARG A 178 22.98 8.64 -9.94
N ASP A 179 24.26 8.50 -10.29
CA ASP A 179 24.71 7.55 -11.32
C ASP A 179 24.25 6.11 -11.06
N SER A 180 23.84 5.41 -12.11
CA SER A 180 23.33 4.03 -12.06
C SER A 180 24.27 3.01 -11.38
N SER A 181 25.58 3.28 -11.33
CA SER A 181 26.58 2.44 -10.67
C SER A 181 26.56 2.56 -9.14
N ALA A 182 25.97 3.62 -8.58
CA ALA A 182 25.84 3.82 -7.14
C ALA A 182 24.84 2.84 -6.49
N TYR A 183 23.90 2.29 -7.26
CA TYR A 183 22.82 1.42 -6.80
C TYR A 183 23.19 -0.06 -6.88
N HIS A 184 23.90 -0.56 -5.87
CA HIS A 184 24.41 -1.94 -5.85
C HIS A 184 24.21 -2.69 -4.51
N VAL A 185 23.67 -2.04 -3.47
CA VAL A 185 23.44 -2.70 -2.17
C VAL A 185 21.98 -3.18 -2.06
N PRO A 186 21.71 -4.47 -1.78
CA PRO A 186 20.33 -4.99 -1.71
C PRO A 186 19.44 -4.26 -0.69
N ASN A 187 18.27 -3.79 -1.13
CA ASN A 187 17.25 -3.24 -0.24
C ASN A 187 16.56 -4.36 0.55
N ARG A 188 17.11 -4.72 1.73
CA ARG A 188 16.55 -5.77 2.60
C ARG A 188 15.12 -5.47 3.07
N THR A 189 14.67 -4.21 3.03
CA THR A 189 13.31 -3.79 3.44
C THR A 189 12.20 -4.19 2.48
N LEU A 190 12.56 -4.82 1.35
CA LEU A 190 11.66 -5.45 0.38
C LEU A 190 11.64 -6.99 0.48
N ALA A 191 12.41 -7.58 1.41
CA ALA A 191 12.39 -9.01 1.64
C ALA A 191 11.08 -9.44 2.32
N SER A 192 10.49 -10.55 1.87
CA SER A 192 9.27 -11.12 2.42
C SER A 192 9.38 -12.64 2.54
N GLY A 193 8.84 -13.20 3.63
CA GLY A 193 8.75 -14.63 3.87
C GLY A 193 7.52 -15.26 3.21
N ARG A 194 7.72 -16.31 2.40
CA ARG A 194 6.62 -17.13 1.88
C ARG A 194 6.86 -18.61 2.18
N LEU A 195 5.80 -19.30 2.60
CA LEU A 195 5.82 -20.76 2.76
C LEU A 195 5.57 -21.40 1.39
N LEU A 196 6.61 -22.05 0.84
CA LEU A 196 6.59 -22.73 -0.46
C LEU A 196 6.47 -24.24 -0.24
N SER A 197 5.89 -24.96 -1.21
CA SER A 197 5.96 -26.42 -1.22
C SER A 197 7.24 -26.87 -1.94
N HIS A 198 8.01 -27.76 -1.31
CA HIS A 198 9.23 -28.32 -1.86
C HIS A 198 9.25 -29.83 -1.54
N HIS A 199 9.18 -30.67 -2.58
CA HIS A 199 8.98 -32.13 -2.47
C HIS A 199 7.81 -32.54 -1.56
N GLY A 200 6.76 -31.72 -1.45
CA GLY A 200 5.58 -31.95 -0.60
C GLY A 200 5.66 -31.30 0.79
N GLU A 201 6.87 -30.98 1.29
CA GLU A 201 7.05 -30.26 2.56
C GLU A 201 6.82 -28.76 2.41
N ARG A 202 6.41 -28.07 3.48
CA ARG A 202 6.24 -26.61 3.50
C ARG A 202 7.47 -25.91 4.09
N VAL A 203 8.34 -25.41 3.23
CA VAL A 203 9.57 -24.70 3.60
C VAL A 203 9.33 -23.19 3.63
N ALA A 204 9.81 -22.52 4.68
CA ALA A 204 9.79 -21.05 4.75
C ALA A 204 10.95 -20.46 3.94
N ALA A 205 10.64 -19.76 2.86
CA ALA A 205 11.62 -19.11 1.99
C ALA A 205 11.50 -17.58 2.09
N ARG A 206 12.59 -16.91 2.47
CA ARG A 206 12.71 -15.45 2.36
C ARG A 206 13.12 -15.09 0.93
N GLY A 207 12.36 -14.22 0.27
CA GLY A 207 12.59 -13.84 -1.12
C GLY A 207 12.05 -12.45 -1.42
N TYR A 208 11.86 -12.15 -2.71
CA TYR A 208 11.14 -10.96 -3.17
C TYR A 208 9.84 -11.36 -3.85
N TRP A 209 8.72 -10.97 -3.27
CA TRP A 209 7.38 -11.33 -3.74
C TRP A 209 6.54 -10.13 -4.20
N GLY A 210 7.07 -8.91 -4.04
CA GLY A 210 6.37 -7.66 -4.34
C GLY A 210 6.08 -7.42 -5.82
N ASP A 211 5.64 -6.19 -6.11
CA ASP A 211 5.23 -5.76 -7.44
C ASP A 211 6.40 -5.60 -8.41
N VAL A 212 6.24 -6.18 -9.61
CA VAL A 212 7.12 -6.00 -10.78
C VAL A 212 6.35 -5.47 -11.99
N ALA A 213 5.08 -5.10 -11.83
CA ALA A 213 4.16 -4.73 -12.88
C ALA A 213 3.76 -3.24 -12.91
N THR A 214 3.42 -2.63 -11.77
CA THR A 214 2.80 -1.30 -11.71
C THR A 214 3.80 -0.19 -11.37
N GLY A 215 4.63 -0.40 -10.35
CA GLY A 215 5.73 0.49 -9.95
C GLY A 215 5.33 1.61 -8.99
N PRO A 216 6.31 2.17 -8.26
CA PRO A 216 6.07 3.13 -7.17
C PRO A 216 5.62 4.52 -7.66
N PHE A 217 5.72 4.79 -8.96
CA PHE A 217 5.45 6.11 -9.56
C PHE A 217 4.01 6.59 -9.33
N VAL A 218 3.03 5.68 -9.29
CA VAL A 218 1.61 6.04 -9.15
C VAL A 218 1.22 6.50 -7.75
N ALA A 219 2.08 6.30 -6.74
CA ALA A 219 1.80 6.71 -5.36
C ALA A 219 2.07 8.21 -5.10
N PHE A 220 2.96 8.84 -5.88
CA PHE A 220 3.43 10.22 -5.63
C PHE A 220 3.83 11.01 -6.89
N GLY A 221 3.89 10.38 -8.07
CA GLY A 221 4.53 10.95 -9.27
C GLY A 221 3.59 11.28 -10.43
N ILE A 222 2.27 11.20 -10.21
CA ILE A 222 1.24 11.36 -11.27
C ILE A 222 0.20 12.45 -10.96
N GLU A 223 0.15 12.90 -9.71
CA GLU A 223 -0.74 13.91 -9.14
C GLU A 223 0.14 14.80 -8.24
N ALA A 224 -0.12 16.11 -8.15
CA ALA A 224 0.66 17.07 -7.35
C ALA A 224 -0.16 18.34 -7.08
N ASP A 225 0.03 18.96 -5.91
CA ASP A 225 -0.66 20.21 -5.57
C ASP A 225 -0.09 21.43 -6.34
N ASP A 226 1.20 21.40 -6.70
CA ASP A 226 1.75 22.32 -7.72
C ASP A 226 1.49 21.78 -9.14
N GLU A 227 0.34 22.18 -9.69
CA GLU A 227 -0.03 22.02 -11.10
C GLU A 227 1.06 22.50 -12.09
N SER A 228 1.99 23.38 -11.67
CA SER A 228 3.11 23.79 -12.51
C SER A 228 4.10 22.65 -12.80
N LEU A 229 4.08 21.57 -12.03
CA LEU A 229 4.88 20.36 -12.27
C LEU A 229 4.22 19.43 -13.31
N LEU A 230 2.88 19.39 -13.35
CA LEU A 230 2.11 18.54 -14.27
C LEU A 230 2.02 19.09 -15.71
N ARG A 231 2.60 20.27 -15.95
CA ARG A 231 2.62 20.91 -17.28
C ARG A 231 3.31 20.03 -18.34
N THR A 232 2.76 20.07 -19.55
CA THR A 232 3.35 19.47 -20.75
C THR A 232 3.91 20.51 -21.71
N SER A 233 4.97 20.16 -22.44
CA SER A 233 5.51 20.91 -23.58
C SER A 233 5.62 19.97 -24.79
N ASN A 234 5.15 20.41 -25.95
CA ASN A 234 5.07 19.58 -27.18
C ASN A 234 4.41 18.20 -26.96
N GLY A 235 3.42 18.12 -26.06
CA GLY A 235 2.72 16.88 -25.71
C GLY A 235 3.52 15.90 -24.83
N GLN A 236 4.67 16.31 -24.28
CA GLN A 236 5.46 15.53 -23.31
C GLN A 236 5.45 16.21 -21.93
N PRO A 237 5.48 15.47 -20.81
CA PRO A 237 5.65 16.04 -19.48
C PRO A 237 6.92 16.88 -19.36
N VAL A 238 6.84 18.06 -18.72
CA VAL A 238 8.02 18.89 -18.42
C VAL A 238 8.80 18.35 -17.21
N LYS A 239 8.12 17.58 -16.36
CA LYS A 239 8.70 16.86 -15.22
C LYS A 239 8.45 15.36 -15.32
N THR A 240 9.44 14.59 -14.90
CA THR A 240 9.34 13.13 -14.75
C THR A 240 8.52 12.76 -13.51
N ALA A 241 7.95 11.55 -13.49
CA ALA A 241 7.25 11.05 -12.29
C ALA A 241 8.21 10.94 -11.09
N SER A 242 9.50 10.70 -11.36
CA SER A 242 10.59 10.75 -10.37
C SER A 242 10.77 12.13 -9.72
N GLU A 243 10.81 13.22 -10.51
CA GLU A 243 10.92 14.60 -9.98
C GLU A 243 9.68 15.02 -9.18
N ILE A 244 8.49 14.67 -9.67
CA ILE A 244 7.22 14.97 -9.00
C ILE A 244 7.12 14.21 -7.67
N THR A 245 7.52 12.93 -7.66
CA THR A 245 7.63 12.14 -6.42
C THR A 245 8.60 12.79 -5.43
N GLN A 246 9.76 13.25 -5.89
CA GLN A 246 10.72 13.92 -5.02
C GLN A 246 10.17 15.23 -4.44
N HIS A 247 9.46 16.03 -5.23
CA HIS A 247 8.80 17.26 -4.75
C HIS A 247 7.73 16.93 -3.70
N ASN A 248 6.74 16.10 -4.04
CA ASN A 248 5.62 15.78 -3.16
C ASN A 248 6.08 15.18 -1.82
N VAL A 249 7.06 14.27 -1.82
CA VAL A 249 7.66 13.72 -0.58
C VAL A 249 8.43 14.80 0.21
N THR A 250 9.06 15.76 -0.46
CA THR A 250 9.75 16.89 0.18
C THR A 250 8.77 17.84 0.86
N GLU A 251 7.63 18.13 0.23
CA GLU A 251 6.55 18.93 0.84
C GLU A 251 5.93 18.22 2.05
N LEU A 252 5.54 16.93 1.92
CA LEU A 252 5.01 16.13 3.03
C LEU A 252 5.97 16.07 4.23
N PHE A 253 7.28 15.91 4.00
CA PHE A 253 8.26 15.92 5.09
C PHE A 253 8.50 17.31 5.68
N ARG A 254 8.24 18.40 4.95
CA ARG A 254 8.26 19.77 5.49
C ARG A 254 7.05 20.02 6.39
N GLU A 255 5.86 19.56 6.00
CA GLU A 255 4.66 19.65 6.84
C GLU A 255 4.80 18.85 8.14
N VAL A 256 5.26 17.59 8.05
CA VAL A 256 5.51 16.74 9.22
C VAL A 256 6.57 17.36 10.15
N ALA A 257 7.61 18.00 9.61
CA ALA A 257 8.60 18.75 10.40
C ALA A 257 8.06 20.07 10.98
N ALA A 258 7.02 20.65 10.39
CA ALA A 258 6.35 21.84 10.90
C ALA A 258 5.36 21.52 12.02
N TRP A 259 4.66 20.38 11.99
CA TRP A 259 3.72 19.94 13.03
C TRP A 259 4.33 19.82 14.44
N GLY A 260 5.65 19.64 14.55
CA GLY A 260 6.35 19.66 15.84
C GLY A 260 6.57 21.06 16.43
N ARG A 261 6.44 22.13 15.64
CA ARG A 261 6.80 23.49 16.08
C ARG A 261 5.55 24.22 16.61
N PRO A 262 5.58 24.76 17.84
CA PRO A 262 4.51 25.63 18.31
C PRO A 262 4.31 26.79 17.34
N THR A 263 3.08 26.99 16.87
CA THR A 263 2.74 28.10 15.97
C THR A 263 3.04 29.41 16.67
N ALA A 264 4.09 30.11 16.21
CA ALA A 264 4.45 31.42 16.72
C ALA A 264 3.38 32.45 16.31
N ASN A 265 2.32 32.55 17.11
CA ASN A 265 1.30 33.58 16.98
C ASN A 265 1.99 34.96 16.87
N HIS A 266 1.55 35.77 15.90
CA HIS A 266 2.10 37.10 15.67
C HIS A 266 1.96 37.97 16.94
N GLY A 267 3.07 38.12 17.66
CA GLY A 267 3.22 38.91 18.88
C GLY A 267 4.61 39.54 18.91
N THR A 268 4.72 40.71 19.55
CA THR A 268 5.92 41.53 19.56
C THR A 268 7.14 40.82 20.18
N PRO A 269 8.36 41.03 19.65
CA PRO A 269 9.57 40.39 20.16
C PRO A 269 10.05 41.06 21.45
N GLU A 270 9.60 40.55 22.59
CA GLU A 270 10.27 40.79 23.88
C GLU A 270 11.25 39.66 24.20
N GLN A 271 12.38 40.03 24.81
CA GLN A 271 13.47 39.11 25.10
C GLN A 271 13.16 38.29 26.36
N VAL A 272 13.23 36.97 26.26
CA VAL A 272 13.27 36.06 27.43
C VAL A 272 14.59 35.29 27.40
N HIS A 273 15.24 35.18 28.55
CA HIS A 273 16.53 34.49 28.71
C HIS A 273 16.36 32.96 28.65
N GLY A 274 17.46 32.26 28.41
CA GLY A 274 17.43 30.84 28.06
C GLY A 274 17.01 29.90 29.19
N GLU A 275 16.26 28.86 28.81
CA GLU A 275 16.15 27.59 29.54
C GLU A 275 16.98 26.51 28.81
N GLY A 276 17.07 25.31 29.40
CA GLY A 276 18.06 24.28 29.07
C GLY A 276 17.93 23.60 27.70
N PRO A 277 18.63 22.46 27.47
CA PRO A 277 18.54 21.71 26.22
C PRO A 277 17.11 21.21 26.02
N GLY A 278 16.37 21.90 25.15
CA GLY A 278 14.93 21.70 24.99
C GLY A 278 14.60 20.28 24.55
N THR A 279 13.75 19.60 25.32
CA THR A 279 13.15 18.33 24.92
C THR A 279 12.49 18.50 23.55
N ALA A 280 12.91 17.71 22.56
CA ALA A 280 12.33 17.78 21.23
C ALA A 280 10.80 17.58 21.32
N PRO A 281 10.00 18.43 20.66
CA PRO A 281 8.56 18.43 20.80
C PRO A 281 7.98 17.07 20.38
N SER A 282 7.26 16.43 21.31
CA SER A 282 6.70 15.11 21.05
C SER A 282 5.52 15.24 20.07
N PRO A 283 5.46 14.40 19.01
CA PRO A 283 4.43 14.51 18.00
C PRO A 283 3.03 14.30 18.59
N GLU A 284 2.09 15.15 18.18
CA GLU A 284 0.69 15.18 18.64
C GLU A 284 -0.15 13.97 18.17
N PHE A 285 0.48 12.87 17.76
CA PHE A 285 -0.17 11.64 17.37
C PHE A 285 0.50 10.38 17.96
N THR A 286 -0.24 9.27 17.96
CA THR A 286 0.25 7.91 18.24
C THR A 286 -0.22 6.96 17.15
N VAL A 287 0.65 6.04 16.72
CA VAL A 287 0.39 4.95 15.78
C VAL A 287 0.39 3.63 16.55
N HIS A 288 -0.77 2.98 16.63
CA HIS A 288 -0.98 1.70 17.29
C HIS A 288 -1.03 0.57 16.27
N PHE A 289 -0.05 -0.33 16.26
CA PHE A 289 -0.10 -1.52 15.41
C PHE A 289 -0.97 -2.61 16.04
N LEU A 290 -1.97 -3.07 15.29
CA LEU A 290 -2.93 -4.08 15.71
C LEU A 290 -2.44 -5.50 15.33
N PRO A 291 -2.79 -6.55 16.10
CA PRO A 291 -2.37 -7.92 15.80
C PRO A 291 -2.80 -8.40 14.42
N LEU A 292 -1.97 -9.21 13.77
CA LEU A 292 -2.28 -9.73 12.44
C LEU A 292 -3.58 -10.55 12.47
N GLY A 293 -4.38 -10.38 11.41
CA GLY A 293 -5.69 -11.02 11.26
C GLY A 293 -6.79 -10.55 12.22
N SER A 294 -6.55 -9.52 13.05
CA SER A 294 -7.52 -9.14 14.09
C SER A 294 -8.81 -8.47 13.59
N ALA A 295 -8.91 -8.06 12.31
CA ALA A 295 -10.05 -7.34 11.72
C ALA A 295 -11.44 -7.81 12.20
N GLN A 296 -11.74 -9.10 11.99
CA GLN A 296 -13.02 -9.75 12.35
C GLN A 296 -13.27 -9.80 13.88
N THR A 297 -12.27 -9.53 14.70
CA THR A 297 -12.31 -9.63 16.17
C THR A 297 -12.11 -8.30 16.90
N LEU A 298 -11.91 -7.19 16.17
CA LEU A 298 -11.75 -5.87 16.80
C LEU A 298 -13.02 -5.44 17.55
N HIS A 299 -14.20 -5.71 16.99
CA HIS A 299 -15.49 -5.36 17.58
C HIS A 299 -15.77 -6.06 18.91
N HIS A 300 -15.20 -7.25 19.16
CA HIS A 300 -15.29 -7.93 20.47
C HIS A 300 -14.65 -7.12 21.62
N LYS A 301 -13.82 -6.12 21.30
CA LYS A 301 -13.24 -5.19 22.27
C LYS A 301 -14.04 -3.88 22.23
N SER A 302 -14.87 -3.66 23.25
CA SER A 302 -15.66 -2.43 23.41
C SER A 302 -14.84 -1.13 23.38
N CYS A 303 -13.53 -1.19 23.61
CA CYS A 303 -12.63 -0.05 23.44
C CYS A 303 -12.38 0.37 21.98
N TYR A 304 -12.90 -0.37 20.99
CA TYR A 304 -12.87 -0.04 19.56
C TYR A 304 -14.26 0.13 18.92
N GLU A 305 -15.33 -0.27 19.60
CA GLU A 305 -16.71 -0.14 19.11
C GLU A 305 -17.09 1.34 18.95
N GLY A 306 -17.65 1.73 17.79
CA GLY A 306 -18.08 3.10 17.50
C GLY A 306 -16.99 4.19 17.64
N ARG A 307 -15.71 3.84 17.73
CA ARG A 307 -14.62 4.76 18.13
C ARG A 307 -14.09 5.62 16.99
N PHE A 308 -14.17 5.16 15.75
CA PHE A 308 -13.35 5.70 14.65
C PHE A 308 -14.14 6.63 13.72
N GLN A 309 -13.62 7.82 13.42
CA GLN A 309 -14.31 8.85 12.61
C GLN A 309 -14.17 8.63 11.10
N LEU A 310 -13.22 7.79 10.69
CA LEU A 310 -12.97 7.35 9.33
C LEU A 310 -12.44 5.90 9.40
N LEU A 311 -12.57 5.17 8.30
CA LEU A 311 -11.90 3.91 8.03
C LEU A 311 -11.31 3.99 6.61
N TYR A 312 -10.08 3.54 6.43
CA TYR A 312 -9.42 3.51 5.13
C TYR A 312 -9.04 2.08 4.80
N VAL A 313 -9.32 1.64 3.58
CA VAL A 313 -9.03 0.27 3.14
C VAL A 313 -8.25 0.30 1.83
N ALA A 314 -6.99 -0.17 1.87
CA ALA A 314 -6.20 -0.37 0.66
C ALA A 314 -6.80 -1.47 -0.22
N CYS A 315 -6.53 -1.42 -1.52
CA CYS A 315 -7.21 -2.29 -2.48
C CYS A 315 -6.88 -3.79 -2.28
N GLY A 316 -5.70 -4.12 -1.74
CA GLY A 316 -5.35 -5.47 -1.30
C GLY A 316 -6.19 -5.96 -0.10
N MET A 317 -6.60 -5.07 0.81
CA MET A 317 -7.28 -5.39 2.07
C MET A 317 -8.81 -5.28 2.03
N VAL A 318 -9.40 -4.96 0.88
CA VAL A 318 -10.87 -4.89 0.68
C VAL A 318 -11.58 -6.16 1.15
N HIS A 319 -10.93 -7.32 1.05
CA HIS A 319 -11.47 -8.61 1.50
C HIS A 319 -11.69 -8.73 3.03
N LEU A 320 -11.17 -7.79 3.83
CA LEU A 320 -11.41 -7.71 5.28
C LEU A 320 -12.58 -6.79 5.65
N LEU A 321 -13.12 -6.01 4.70
CA LEU A 321 -14.26 -5.12 4.93
C LEU A 321 -15.51 -5.94 5.23
N SER A 322 -16.05 -5.76 6.43
CA SER A 322 -17.03 -6.63 7.07
C SER A 322 -17.93 -5.83 8.02
N PRO A 323 -19.13 -6.33 8.38
CA PRO A 323 -20.00 -5.71 9.38
C PRO A 323 -19.26 -5.46 10.71
N ASP A 324 -18.49 -6.45 11.14
CA ASP A 324 -17.59 -6.45 12.29
C ASP A 324 -16.66 -5.22 12.31
N LEU A 325 -15.96 -4.97 11.20
CA LEU A 325 -15.06 -3.83 11.06
C LEU A 325 -15.84 -2.51 10.93
N GLY A 326 -17.00 -2.54 10.28
CA GLY A 326 -17.92 -1.41 10.18
C GLY A 326 -18.50 -0.97 11.53
N ALA A 327 -18.68 -1.90 12.48
CA ALA A 327 -19.13 -1.61 13.85
C ALA A 327 -18.14 -0.73 14.64
N CYS A 328 -16.84 -0.83 14.35
CA CYS A 328 -15.82 0.02 14.97
C CYS A 328 -15.86 1.50 14.53
N VAL A 329 -16.53 1.82 13.41
CA VAL A 329 -16.68 3.19 12.93
C VAL A 329 -17.86 3.89 13.62
N ALA A 330 -17.65 5.13 14.05
CA ALA A 330 -18.65 5.97 14.69
C ALA A 330 -19.86 6.28 13.77
N PRO A 331 -21.06 6.51 14.32
CA PRO A 331 -22.17 7.09 13.56
C PRO A 331 -21.75 8.43 12.94
N GLY A 332 -22.03 8.65 11.65
CA GLY A 332 -21.52 9.80 10.89
C GLY A 332 -20.07 9.69 10.42
N GLY A 333 -19.35 8.62 10.80
CA GLY A 333 -17.98 8.36 10.36
C GLY A 333 -17.89 7.93 8.89
N HIS A 334 -16.71 8.13 8.29
CA HIS A 334 -16.48 7.90 6.86
C HIS A 334 -15.84 6.53 6.57
N LEU A 335 -15.88 6.13 5.30
CA LEU A 335 -15.10 5.03 4.74
C LEU A 335 -14.49 5.47 3.39
N ILE A 336 -13.17 5.30 3.25
CA ILE A 336 -12.43 5.49 1.99
C ILE A 336 -11.85 4.13 1.60
N VAL A 337 -11.95 3.78 0.31
CA VAL A 337 -11.40 2.54 -0.23
C VAL A 337 -10.57 2.86 -1.48
N GLU A 338 -9.31 2.47 -1.50
CA GLU A 338 -8.49 2.48 -2.71
C GLU A 338 -9.15 1.62 -3.80
N LEU A 339 -9.22 2.12 -5.02
CA LEU A 339 -9.63 1.34 -6.18
C LEU A 339 -8.40 0.87 -6.95
N ALA A 340 -8.49 -0.34 -7.51
CA ALA A 340 -7.40 -1.01 -8.22
C ALA A 340 -6.99 -0.38 -9.57
N ARG A 341 -7.32 0.91 -9.80
CA ARG A 341 -7.19 1.67 -11.06
C ARG A 341 -5.89 1.37 -11.79
N TYR A 342 -4.75 1.58 -11.13
CA TYR A 342 -3.44 1.49 -11.77
C TYR A 342 -2.88 0.07 -11.85
N LEU A 343 -3.55 -0.95 -11.31
CA LEU A 343 -3.04 -2.33 -11.34
C LEU A 343 -2.96 -2.87 -12.77
N VAL A 344 -1.72 -3.05 -13.23
CA VAL A 344 -1.38 -3.41 -14.61
C VAL A 344 -1.96 -4.76 -15.04
N ASP A 345 -2.15 -5.72 -14.14
CA ASP A 345 -2.69 -7.04 -14.54
C ASP A 345 -4.22 -7.11 -14.67
N LEU A 346 -4.96 -6.07 -14.26
CA LEU A 346 -6.42 -6.06 -14.33
C LEU A 346 -6.93 -5.47 -15.66
N ARG A 347 -7.88 -6.17 -16.30
CA ARG A 347 -8.65 -5.68 -17.46
C ARG A 347 -9.82 -4.79 -16.99
N GLN A 348 -10.40 -3.99 -17.90
CA GLN A 348 -11.47 -3.03 -17.56
C GLN A 348 -12.69 -3.68 -16.87
N GLU A 349 -13.12 -4.86 -17.35
CA GLU A 349 -14.17 -5.69 -16.72
C GLU A 349 -13.86 -6.02 -15.25
N GLN A 350 -12.60 -6.32 -14.95
CA GLN A 350 -12.14 -6.69 -13.61
C GLN A 350 -12.04 -5.47 -12.68
N LEU A 351 -11.66 -4.31 -13.22
CA LEU A 351 -11.70 -3.02 -12.49
C LEU A 351 -13.14 -2.64 -12.12
N GLN A 352 -14.07 -2.77 -13.07
CA GLN A 352 -15.50 -2.52 -12.85
C GLN A 352 -16.09 -3.51 -11.84
N GLY A 353 -15.81 -4.81 -11.97
CA GLY A 353 -16.23 -5.83 -11.01
C GLY A 353 -15.66 -5.62 -9.61
N PHE A 354 -14.39 -5.19 -9.50
CA PHE A 354 -13.78 -4.83 -8.21
C PHE A 354 -14.49 -3.63 -7.57
N SER A 355 -14.74 -2.56 -8.34
CA SER A 355 -15.45 -1.37 -7.84
C SER A 355 -16.89 -1.69 -7.40
N ALA A 356 -17.61 -2.51 -8.17
CA ALA A 356 -18.93 -3.01 -7.77
C ALA A 356 -18.87 -3.80 -6.45
N ARG A 357 -17.87 -4.69 -6.30
CA ARG A 357 -17.67 -5.50 -5.09
C ARG A 357 -17.26 -4.67 -3.87
N VAL A 358 -16.46 -3.62 -4.05
CA VAL A 358 -16.19 -2.61 -2.99
C VAL A 358 -17.49 -1.98 -2.53
N GLY A 359 -18.38 -1.59 -3.45
CA GLY A 359 -19.69 -1.04 -3.14
C GLY A 359 -20.61 -2.02 -2.40
N GLU A 360 -20.56 -3.32 -2.72
CA GLU A 360 -21.30 -4.36 -1.99
C GLU A 360 -20.79 -4.53 -0.55
N LEU A 361 -19.47 -4.65 -0.36
CA LEU A 361 -18.86 -4.84 0.96
C LEU A 361 -19.05 -3.62 1.85
N ALA A 362 -18.95 -2.40 1.31
CA ALA A 362 -19.26 -1.18 2.04
C ALA A 362 -20.73 -1.13 2.49
N ARG A 363 -21.68 -1.48 1.61
CA ARG A 363 -23.11 -1.57 1.96
C ARG A 363 -23.38 -2.64 3.02
N ALA A 364 -22.76 -3.82 2.91
CA ALA A 364 -22.86 -4.88 3.92
C ALA A 364 -22.26 -4.45 5.28
N ALA A 365 -21.20 -3.63 5.27
CA ALA A 365 -20.58 -3.06 6.47
C ALA A 365 -21.32 -1.83 7.04
N GLY A 366 -22.51 -1.47 6.51
CA GLY A 366 -23.35 -0.39 7.03
C GLY A 366 -23.05 1.01 6.49
N PHE A 367 -22.32 1.13 5.38
CA PHE A 367 -21.98 2.41 4.76
C PHE A 367 -22.81 2.71 3.51
N THR A 368 -23.17 3.99 3.34
CA THR A 368 -23.88 4.52 2.16
C THR A 368 -22.86 5.23 1.24
N PRO A 369 -22.91 5.04 -0.10
CA PRO A 369 -22.04 5.76 -1.02
C PRO A 369 -22.16 7.29 -0.88
N GLN A 370 -21.03 7.99 -0.88
CA GLN A 370 -21.03 9.45 -0.91
C GLN A 370 -21.17 9.92 -2.35
N ASN A 371 -22.26 10.63 -2.66
CA ASN A 371 -22.41 11.30 -3.94
C ASN A 371 -21.28 12.33 -4.11
N GLN A 372 -20.57 12.27 -5.23
CA GLN A 372 -19.57 13.25 -5.64
C GLN A 372 -19.91 13.71 -7.07
N ASP A 373 -19.84 15.01 -7.35
CA ASP A 373 -20.15 15.57 -8.69
C ASP A 373 -19.22 15.02 -9.79
N ARG A 374 -18.07 14.47 -9.38
CA ARG A 374 -17.25 13.55 -10.17
C ARG A 374 -16.85 12.37 -9.28
N PRO A 375 -17.22 11.11 -9.61
CA PRO A 375 -16.72 9.95 -8.88
C PRO A 375 -15.22 9.80 -9.11
N SER A 376 -14.44 9.59 -8.04
CA SER A 376 -13.00 9.34 -8.16
C SER A 376 -12.75 7.89 -8.58
N GLU A 377 -12.12 7.71 -9.74
CA GLU A 377 -11.74 6.38 -10.24
C GLU A 377 -10.60 5.73 -9.42
N THR A 378 -9.92 6.51 -8.59
CA THR A 378 -8.82 6.06 -7.71
C THR A 378 -9.32 5.72 -6.29
N PHE A 379 -10.43 6.33 -5.82
CA PHE A 379 -10.95 6.12 -4.46
C PHE A 379 -12.49 6.09 -4.41
N ALA A 380 -13.07 5.00 -3.90
CA ALA A 380 -14.47 4.97 -3.53
C ALA A 380 -14.65 5.58 -2.12
N ARG A 381 -15.71 6.38 -1.94
CA ARG A 381 -16.01 7.08 -0.68
C ARG A 381 -17.44 6.80 -0.21
N PHE A 382 -17.58 6.57 1.08
CA PHE A 382 -18.83 6.23 1.73
C PHE A 382 -18.92 6.90 3.12
N TYR A 383 -20.12 6.94 3.69
CA TYR A 383 -20.37 7.43 5.04
C TYR A 383 -21.30 6.48 5.80
N LYS A 384 -21.13 6.38 7.11
CA LYS A 384 -21.99 5.60 8.00
C LYS A 384 -23.14 6.49 8.47
N SER A 385 -24.38 6.12 8.17
CA SER A 385 -25.55 6.94 8.54
C SER A 385 -25.60 7.19 10.04
N GLY A 386 -25.71 8.46 10.43
CA GLY A 386 -25.80 8.86 11.83
C GLY A 386 -27.18 8.55 12.43
N ASP A 387 -27.21 8.07 13.67
CA ASP A 387 -28.45 7.81 14.40
C ASP A 387 -29.24 9.10 14.61
N SER A 388 -30.21 9.33 13.72
CA SER A 388 -31.09 10.50 13.72
C SER A 388 -32.12 10.48 14.86
N ALA A 389 -31.87 9.70 15.91
CA ALA A 389 -32.60 9.67 17.17
C ALA A 389 -32.05 10.70 18.17
N CYS A 390 -30.72 10.80 18.31
CA CYS A 390 -30.09 11.56 19.41
C CYS A 390 -30.22 13.09 19.23
N LEU A 391 -30.30 13.58 17.99
CA LEU A 391 -30.44 15.02 17.68
C LEU A 391 -31.88 15.56 17.78
N ARG A 392 -32.90 14.71 18.01
CA ARG A 392 -34.32 15.14 18.08
C ARG A 392 -34.82 15.48 19.49
N SER A 393 -33.99 15.33 20.53
CA SER A 393 -34.33 15.65 21.92
C SER A 393 -34.38 17.16 22.24
N HIS A 394 -33.71 18.00 21.45
CA HIS A 394 -33.58 19.45 21.73
C HIS A 394 -34.43 20.38 20.84
N ALA A 395 -35.22 19.83 19.89
CA ALA A 395 -35.98 20.62 18.90
C ALA A 395 -37.51 20.43 19.00
N ALA A 396 -38.02 19.87 20.10
CA ALA A 396 -39.42 19.45 20.25
C ALA A 396 -40.17 20.17 21.40
N VAL A 397 -39.87 21.45 21.65
CA VAL A 397 -40.65 22.30 22.59
C VAL A 397 -41.03 23.63 21.95
N GLN A 398 -41.99 23.58 21.02
CA GLN A 398 -43.08 24.55 20.95
C GLN A 398 -44.25 23.97 20.15
N SER A 399 -45.47 24.35 20.53
CA SER A 399 -46.72 23.75 20.07
C SER A 399 -47.56 24.77 19.30
N THR A 400 -48.27 24.35 18.25
CA THR A 400 -49.74 24.50 18.14
C THR A 400 -50.29 23.83 16.88
N THR A 401 -51.58 23.47 16.93
CA THR A 401 -52.35 22.75 15.89
C THR A 401 -53.43 23.67 15.26
N PRO A 402 -54.19 23.25 14.21
CA PRO A 402 -54.51 24.14 13.07
C PRO A 402 -56.01 24.47 12.91
N PRO A 403 -56.39 25.15 11.80
CA PRO A 403 -57.72 25.06 11.18
C PRO A 403 -57.71 24.32 9.80
N PRO A 404 -58.87 23.87 9.27
CA PRO A 404 -58.93 22.85 8.19
C PRO A 404 -59.69 23.26 6.89
N GLY A 405 -59.64 22.41 5.84
CA GLY A 405 -60.62 22.45 4.73
C GLY A 405 -60.33 21.55 3.50
N ALA A 406 -61.35 20.79 3.06
CA ALA A 406 -61.51 20.04 1.77
C ALA A 406 -60.42 18.98 1.37
N LEU A 407 -60.73 17.70 1.06
CA LEU A 407 -61.53 17.13 -0.06
C LEU A 407 -60.89 17.44 -1.44
N VAL A 408 -60.56 16.51 -2.36
CA VAL A 408 -61.04 15.13 -2.68
C VAL A 408 -59.89 14.28 -3.30
N PRO A 409 -59.86 12.92 -3.18
CA PRO A 409 -58.88 12.05 -3.85
C PRO A 409 -59.40 11.33 -5.12
N PRO A 410 -58.48 10.95 -6.05
CA PRO A 410 -58.59 9.74 -6.89
C PRO A 410 -57.42 8.77 -6.59
N SER A 411 -57.65 7.51 -6.21
CA SER A 411 -58.18 6.38 -7.00
C SER A 411 -57.13 5.68 -7.87
N VAL A 412 -56.80 4.44 -7.48
CA VAL A 412 -55.87 3.50 -8.15
C VAL A 412 -56.62 2.67 -9.20
N GLN A 413 -55.94 2.25 -10.29
CA GLN A 413 -56.05 0.92 -10.95
C GLN A 413 -54.88 0.74 -11.98
N PRO A 414 -54.50 -0.49 -12.38
CA PRO A 414 -53.15 -0.79 -12.91
C PRO A 414 -53.10 -1.18 -14.42
N ALA A 415 -51.88 -1.22 -15.00
CA ALA A 415 -51.64 -1.80 -16.33
C ALA A 415 -50.24 -2.46 -16.48
N THR A 416 -50.25 -3.77 -16.73
CA THR A 416 -49.40 -4.62 -17.62
C THR A 416 -47.87 -4.42 -17.73
N PRO A 417 -47.04 -5.47 -17.51
CA PRO A 417 -45.61 -5.50 -17.85
C PRO A 417 -45.32 -5.97 -19.30
N PRO A 418 -44.14 -5.65 -19.88
CA PRO A 418 -43.62 -6.29 -21.11
C PRO A 418 -43.02 -7.70 -20.83
N PRO A 419 -42.85 -8.55 -21.86
CA PRO A 419 -42.71 -10.00 -21.68
C PRO A 419 -41.27 -10.54 -21.57
N ASP A 420 -41.16 -11.76 -21.04
CA ASP A 420 -39.92 -12.55 -20.98
C ASP A 420 -39.34 -12.89 -22.36
N ALA A 421 -38.02 -12.80 -22.48
CA ALA A 421 -37.26 -13.37 -23.59
C ALA A 421 -36.49 -14.62 -23.10
N LEU A 422 -36.98 -15.82 -23.43
CA LEU A 422 -36.30 -17.06 -23.08
C LEU A 422 -34.95 -17.18 -23.79
N VAL A 423 -33.89 -17.45 -23.02
CA VAL A 423 -32.59 -17.93 -23.54
C VAL A 423 -32.29 -19.27 -22.87
N PRO A 424 -32.17 -20.39 -23.61
CA PRO A 424 -31.84 -21.69 -23.04
C PRO A 424 -30.41 -21.72 -22.46
N PRO A 425 -30.14 -22.52 -21.41
CA PRO A 425 -28.80 -22.68 -20.87
C PRO A 425 -27.90 -23.46 -21.86
N LEU A 426 -26.68 -22.99 -22.06
CA LEU A 426 -25.66 -23.71 -22.83
C LEU A 426 -24.93 -24.72 -21.93
N GLU A 427 -25.01 -26.00 -22.30
CA GLU A 427 -24.36 -27.10 -21.59
C GLU A 427 -22.84 -27.07 -21.74
N ALA A 428 -22.13 -27.58 -20.72
CA ALA A 428 -20.68 -27.72 -20.75
C ALA A 428 -20.23 -28.73 -21.81
N ARG A 429 -19.26 -28.35 -22.65
CA ARG A 429 -18.58 -29.26 -23.58
C ARG A 429 -17.10 -29.37 -23.23
N ASN A 430 -16.66 -30.61 -22.99
CA ASN A 430 -15.25 -30.94 -22.78
C ASN A 430 -14.45 -30.78 -24.09
N PRO A 431 -13.15 -30.41 -24.03
CA PRO A 431 -12.27 -30.42 -25.18
C PRO A 431 -11.87 -31.87 -25.58
N PRO A 432 -11.65 -32.15 -26.88
CA PRO A 432 -11.07 -33.40 -27.35
C PRO A 432 -9.53 -33.46 -27.13
N PRO A 433 -8.92 -34.66 -27.13
CA PRO A 433 -7.49 -34.84 -26.81
C PRO A 433 -6.53 -34.51 -27.96
N GLU A 434 -5.25 -34.39 -27.61
CA GLU A 434 -4.14 -34.02 -28.51
C GLU A 434 -3.78 -35.12 -29.52
N GLY A 435 -3.36 -34.69 -30.72
CA GLY A 435 -2.86 -35.57 -31.79
C GLY A 435 -1.33 -35.51 -31.94
N LEU A 436 -0.67 -36.66 -31.88
CA LEU A 436 0.78 -36.80 -32.03
C LEU A 436 1.22 -36.63 -33.50
N THR A 437 2.27 -35.85 -33.77
CA THR A 437 3.07 -35.98 -35.01
C THR A 437 4.51 -35.50 -34.81
N GLN A 438 5.48 -36.36 -35.12
CA GLN A 438 6.90 -35.98 -35.26
C GLN A 438 7.20 -35.58 -36.73
N PRO A 439 8.40 -35.04 -37.00
CA PRO A 439 9.23 -35.74 -37.99
C PRO A 439 10.74 -35.81 -37.67
N SER A 440 11.27 -37.04 -37.76
CA SER A 440 12.59 -37.48 -38.29
C SER A 440 13.91 -36.76 -37.97
N GLU A 441 14.94 -37.57 -37.71
CA GLU A 441 16.33 -37.19 -37.43
C GLU A 441 17.17 -36.77 -38.66
N GLY A 442 18.30 -36.11 -38.42
CA GLY A 442 19.42 -35.92 -39.37
C GLY A 442 20.79 -36.09 -38.67
N LYS A 443 21.78 -36.64 -39.38
CA LYS A 443 23.04 -37.23 -38.85
C LYS A 443 24.16 -37.06 -39.92
N THR A 444 25.49 -37.04 -39.70
CA THR A 444 26.46 -37.25 -38.58
C THR A 444 27.89 -36.90 -39.10
N PRO A 445 29.04 -36.97 -38.36
CA PRO A 445 29.33 -37.07 -36.92
C PRO A 445 30.41 -36.00 -36.46
N PRO A 446 31.61 -36.24 -35.85
CA PRO A 446 32.03 -35.43 -34.68
C PRO A 446 33.48 -34.86 -34.69
N SER A 447 33.91 -34.25 -33.57
CA SER A 447 35.32 -34.15 -33.13
C SER A 447 35.44 -34.03 -31.60
N GLU A 448 36.61 -34.40 -31.06
CA GLU A 448 36.88 -34.48 -29.61
C GLU A 448 37.13 -33.09 -28.97
N ARG A 449 36.58 -32.74 -27.79
CA ARG A 449 36.65 -33.34 -26.42
C ARG A 449 37.95 -33.01 -25.67
N LEU A 450 37.87 -32.02 -24.79
CA LEU A 450 38.67 -31.91 -23.56
C LEU A 450 37.72 -31.89 -22.35
N LYS A 451 38.13 -32.55 -21.25
CA LYS A 451 37.45 -32.57 -19.93
C LYS A 451 38.23 -31.61 -18.99
N LEU A 452 37.84 -31.20 -17.77
CA LEU A 452 36.96 -31.67 -16.68
C LEU A 452 36.40 -30.43 -15.93
N PRO A 453 35.62 -30.53 -14.82
CA PRO A 453 34.77 -31.62 -14.32
C PRO A 453 33.29 -31.18 -14.17
N SER A 454 32.46 -32.06 -13.63
CA SER A 454 31.02 -31.90 -13.41
C SER A 454 30.62 -31.24 -12.09
N GLU A 455 29.60 -30.37 -12.14
CA GLU A 455 28.58 -30.26 -11.09
C GLU A 455 27.18 -30.51 -11.69
N SER A 456 26.22 -30.91 -10.86
CA SER A 456 24.99 -31.58 -11.29
C SER A 456 23.87 -30.63 -11.72
N ARG A 457 23.49 -30.70 -13.01
CA ARG A 457 22.18 -30.22 -13.47
C ARG A 457 21.07 -31.15 -12.98
N ALA A 458 20.43 -30.81 -11.88
CA ALA A 458 19.10 -31.32 -11.56
C ALA A 458 18.04 -30.53 -12.35
N SER A 459 17.19 -31.23 -13.10
CA SER A 459 16.13 -30.62 -13.90
C SER A 459 14.91 -30.27 -13.05
N LEU A 460 14.51 -29.00 -13.07
CA LEU A 460 13.21 -28.57 -12.52
C LEU A 460 12.09 -28.92 -13.51
N SER A 461 11.37 -30.00 -13.24
CA SER A 461 10.17 -30.37 -13.98
C SER A 461 9.00 -29.44 -13.68
N GLU A 462 8.08 -29.33 -14.64
CA GLU A 462 6.90 -28.47 -14.56
C GLU A 462 5.91 -28.92 -13.48
N VAL A 463 5.26 -27.97 -12.81
CA VAL A 463 4.12 -28.21 -11.92
C VAL A 463 3.01 -27.24 -12.29
N GLN A 464 1.93 -27.78 -12.86
CA GLN A 464 0.71 -27.01 -13.12
C GLN A 464 0.02 -26.68 -11.79
N ALA A 465 -0.42 -25.41 -11.64
CA ALA A 465 -1.27 -24.99 -10.52
C ALA A 465 -2.75 -25.02 -10.95
N PRO A 466 -3.68 -25.44 -10.07
CA PRO A 466 -5.10 -25.50 -10.42
C PRO A 466 -5.71 -24.10 -10.61
N SER A 467 -6.67 -24.00 -11.51
CA SER A 467 -7.33 -22.74 -11.89
C SER A 467 -8.28 -22.23 -10.79
N GLY A 468 -7.85 -21.24 -9.99
CA GLY A 468 -8.79 -20.57 -9.07
C GLY A 468 -8.24 -19.72 -7.93
N PHE A 469 -7.26 -18.82 -8.14
CA PHE A 469 -6.96 -17.72 -7.18
C PHE A 469 -6.19 -16.57 -7.88
N LEU A 470 -6.92 -15.65 -8.54
CA LEU A 470 -6.34 -14.62 -9.43
C LEU A 470 -6.23 -13.20 -8.84
N CYS A 471 -6.43 -13.00 -7.53
CA CYS A 471 -6.60 -11.66 -6.94
C CYS A 471 -5.68 -11.36 -5.73
N ALA A 472 -4.53 -12.03 -5.59
CA ALA A 472 -3.75 -12.06 -4.35
C ALA A 472 -2.25 -11.68 -4.51
N VAL A 473 -1.90 -10.80 -5.46
CA VAL A 473 -0.49 -10.59 -5.89
C VAL A 473 -0.11 -9.11 -6.14
N ALA A 474 -0.99 -8.13 -5.87
CA ALA A 474 -0.71 -6.72 -6.18
C ALA A 474 -1.34 -5.71 -5.20
N CYS A 475 -0.66 -4.57 -5.08
CA CYS A 475 -0.89 -3.42 -4.18
C CYS A 475 -0.77 -3.68 -2.66
N GLU A 476 0.32 -3.15 -2.11
CA GLU A 476 0.39 -2.64 -0.74
C GLU A 476 0.80 -1.15 -0.82
N SER A 477 0.11 -0.29 -0.08
CA SER A 477 0.56 1.02 0.47
C SER A 477 0.38 2.39 -0.25
N LEU A 478 -0.64 3.17 0.20
CA LEU A 478 -0.68 4.62 0.60
C LEU A 478 -1.87 5.39 -0.03
N GLY A 479 -2.52 6.39 0.60
CA GLY A 479 -2.42 7.05 1.94
C GLY A 479 -3.68 7.92 2.24
N HIS A 480 -3.97 8.46 3.44
CA HIS A 480 -3.56 8.10 4.82
C HIS A 480 -4.37 8.82 5.96
N THR A 481 -5.54 8.32 6.39
CA THR A 481 -6.18 8.66 7.70
C THR A 481 -7.09 7.48 8.08
N TRP A 482 -6.67 6.73 9.11
CA TRP A 482 -6.70 5.25 9.05
C TRP A 482 -5.90 4.71 7.86
N ILE A 483 -5.47 3.45 7.97
CA ILE A 483 -5.07 2.60 6.87
C ILE A 483 -5.16 1.13 7.34
N LEU A 484 -5.96 0.33 6.62
CA LEU A 484 -5.62 -1.06 6.31
C LEU A 484 -4.79 -1.08 5.03
N LYS A 485 -3.74 -1.91 4.99
CA LYS A 485 -2.77 -2.01 3.89
C LYS A 485 -2.52 -3.45 3.45
#